data_AF-A0A969N3W5-F1
#
_entry.id   AF-A0A969N3W5-F1
#
_cell.length_a   1.000
_cell.length_b   1.000
_cell.length_c   1.000
_cell.angle_alpha   90.00
_cell.angle_beta   90.00
_cell.angle_gamma   90.00
#
_symmetry.space_group_name_H-M   'P 1'
#
loop_
_entity.id
_entity.type
_entity.pdbx_description
1 polymer ?
#
loop_
_entity_poly.entity_id
_entity_poly.type
_entity_poly.pdbx_seq_one_letter_code
_entity_poly.pdbx_strand_id
1 'polypeptide(L)'
;MFLDGDKLSKRTEQISQFLKAFENTMEQQESRDWVEKRLHFLPGDKWPELWIVAHSSRQPFYERFRRELQMSKAEVDDMLDSASRAGKHDEFYEAAKLLARDEKVVANYLIKSAFESAPEESQKIVGIIKSFLG
;
A
#
# COMPACT_ATOMS: atom_id res chain seq x y z
N MET A 1 2.91 -14.60 3.16
CA MET A 1 3.67 -13.45 2.63
C MET A 1 2.68 -12.58 1.89
N PHE A 2 2.67 -11.27 2.16
CA PHE A 2 1.83 -10.31 1.45
C PHE A 2 2.62 -9.65 0.35
N LEU A 3 2.02 -9.56 -0.82
CA LEU A 3 2.51 -8.78 -1.95
C LEU A 3 1.55 -7.64 -2.25
N ASP A 4 2.07 -6.61 -2.90
CA ASP A 4 1.30 -5.44 -3.34
C ASP A 4 0.19 -5.86 -4.31
N GLY A 5 -0.94 -5.14 -4.29
CA GLY A 5 -2.11 -5.49 -5.10
C GLY A 5 -1.86 -5.48 -6.61
N ASP A 6 -0.98 -4.59 -7.10
CA ASP A 6 -0.56 -4.53 -8.50
C ASP A 6 0.13 -5.83 -8.98
N LYS A 7 0.78 -6.55 -8.07
CA LYS A 7 1.44 -7.84 -8.34
C LYS A 7 0.47 -8.99 -8.51
N LEU A 8 -0.83 -8.81 -8.20
CA LEU A 8 -1.85 -9.84 -8.43
C LEU A 8 -1.90 -10.28 -9.89
N SER A 9 -1.72 -9.33 -10.82
CA SER A 9 -1.64 -9.59 -12.27
C SER A 9 -0.49 -10.53 -12.67
N LYS A 10 0.56 -10.60 -11.84
CA LYS A 10 1.76 -11.42 -12.05
C LYS A 10 1.83 -12.66 -11.15
N ARG A 11 0.71 -13.03 -10.50
CA ARG A 11 0.63 -14.17 -9.58
C ARG A 11 1.19 -15.46 -10.19
N THR A 12 0.78 -15.79 -11.41
CA THR A 12 1.24 -17.01 -12.11
C THR A 12 2.75 -16.97 -12.39
N GLU A 13 3.29 -15.81 -12.74
CA GLU A 13 4.72 -15.64 -12.99
C GLU A 13 5.54 -15.82 -11.71
N GLN A 14 5.07 -15.26 -10.59
CA GLN A 14 5.72 -15.42 -9.29
C GLN A 14 5.70 -16.86 -8.78
N ILE A 15 4.57 -17.56 -8.94
CA ILE A 15 4.48 -18.99 -8.63
C ILE A 15 5.44 -19.77 -9.53
N SER A 16 5.54 -19.43 -10.81
CA SER A 16 6.49 -20.07 -11.73
C SER A 16 7.95 -19.82 -11.35
N GLN A 17 8.30 -18.60 -10.94
CA GLN A 17 9.65 -18.29 -10.45
C GLN A 17 9.98 -19.05 -9.17
N PHE A 18 9.04 -19.14 -8.23
CA PHE A 18 9.19 -19.94 -7.01
C PHE A 18 9.40 -21.42 -7.35
N LEU A 19 8.60 -22.00 -8.24
CA LEU A 19 8.72 -23.39 -8.65
C LEU A 19 10.03 -23.68 -9.41
N LYS A 20 10.53 -22.73 -10.21
CA LYS A 20 11.83 -22.84 -10.90
C LYS A 20 13.02 -22.86 -9.95
N ALA A 21 12.88 -22.32 -8.73
CA ALA A 21 13.92 -22.36 -7.72
C ALA A 21 14.05 -23.75 -7.06
N PHE A 22 13.07 -24.66 -7.25
CA PHE A 22 13.16 -26.03 -6.81
C PHE A 22 13.72 -26.90 -7.93
N GLU A 23 14.86 -27.53 -7.68
CA GLU A 23 15.52 -28.43 -8.63
C GLU A 23 14.75 -29.76 -8.83
N ASN A 24 13.82 -30.10 -7.92
CA ASN A 24 13.17 -31.41 -7.89
C ASN A 24 11.73 -31.34 -8.44
N THR A 25 11.51 -31.94 -9.60
CA THR A 25 10.21 -31.96 -10.31
C THR A 25 9.13 -32.80 -9.61
N MET A 26 9.53 -33.74 -8.74
CA MET A 26 8.60 -34.67 -8.07
C MET A 26 7.74 -34.02 -6.97
N GLU A 27 8.13 -32.86 -6.45
CA GLU A 27 7.41 -32.15 -5.37
C GLU A 27 6.66 -30.92 -5.89
N GLN A 28 6.68 -30.65 -7.20
CA GLN A 28 6.16 -29.40 -7.76
C GLN A 28 4.69 -29.12 -7.43
N GLN A 29 3.85 -30.15 -7.36
CA GLN A 29 2.44 -29.96 -7.00
C GLN A 29 2.29 -29.57 -5.52
N GLU A 30 3.04 -30.20 -4.63
CA GLU A 30 3.01 -29.91 -3.20
C GLU A 30 3.63 -28.53 -2.89
N SER A 31 4.73 -28.18 -3.56
CA SER A 31 5.33 -26.84 -3.50
C SER A 31 4.38 -25.77 -4.04
N ARG A 32 3.63 -26.07 -5.10
CA ARG A 32 2.62 -25.18 -5.67
C ARG A 32 1.48 -24.94 -4.70
N ASP A 33 0.90 -26.00 -4.14
CA ASP A 33 -0.18 -25.89 -3.16
C ASP A 33 0.29 -25.15 -1.90
N TRP A 34 1.56 -25.36 -1.50
CA TRP A 34 2.16 -24.67 -0.37
C TRP A 34 2.28 -23.16 -0.59
N VAL A 35 2.75 -22.73 -1.77
CA VAL A 35 2.92 -21.31 -2.10
C VAL A 35 1.59 -20.64 -2.37
N GLU A 36 0.65 -21.31 -3.06
CA GLU A 36 -0.67 -20.75 -3.35
C GLU A 36 -1.48 -20.50 -2.07
N LYS A 37 -1.31 -21.32 -1.04
CA LYS A 37 -1.94 -21.12 0.28
C LYS A 37 -1.33 -20.01 1.12
N ARG A 38 -0.11 -19.55 0.79
CA ARG A 38 0.67 -18.58 1.60
C ARG A 38 0.94 -17.26 0.89
N LEU A 39 0.75 -17.22 -0.42
CA LEU A 39 0.89 -16.04 -1.26
C LEU A 39 -0.42 -15.27 -1.26
N HIS A 40 -0.45 -14.18 -0.52
CA HIS A 40 -1.60 -13.28 -0.45
C HIS A 40 -1.23 -11.93 -1.08
N PHE A 41 -2.23 -11.27 -1.62
CA PHE A 41 -2.08 -9.95 -2.22
C PHE A 41 -2.94 -8.97 -1.42
N LEU A 42 -2.43 -7.77 -1.22
CA LEU A 42 -3.26 -6.68 -0.71
C LEU A 42 -4.37 -6.38 -1.72
N PRO A 43 -5.58 -6.04 -1.26
CA PRO A 43 -6.66 -5.68 -2.17
C PRO A 43 -6.32 -4.37 -2.88
N GLY A 44 -6.58 -4.31 -4.18
CA GLY A 44 -6.29 -3.16 -5.03
C GLY A 44 -5.53 -3.55 -6.29
N ASP A 45 -5.49 -2.64 -7.25
CA ASP A 45 -4.74 -2.76 -8.51
C ASP A 45 -3.44 -1.93 -8.51
N LYS A 46 -3.18 -1.22 -7.41
CA LYS A 46 -2.05 -0.30 -7.22
C LYS A 46 -1.27 -0.69 -5.96
N TRP A 47 -0.02 -0.22 -5.87
CA TRP A 47 0.75 -0.38 -4.64
C TRP A 47 0.21 0.50 -3.50
N PRO A 48 0.47 0.14 -2.23
CA PRO A 48 -0.15 0.77 -1.07
C PRO A 48 0.09 2.28 -0.96
N GLU A 49 1.29 2.74 -1.29
CA GLU A 49 1.67 4.14 -1.21
C GLU A 49 0.83 5.02 -2.14
N LEU A 50 0.62 4.57 -3.39
CA LEU A 50 -0.25 5.25 -4.36
C LEU A 50 -1.72 5.18 -3.93
N TRP A 51 -2.18 4.03 -3.41
CA TRP A 51 -3.53 3.94 -2.85
C TRP A 51 -3.75 4.99 -1.75
N ILE A 52 -2.77 5.20 -0.87
CA ILE A 52 -2.85 6.18 0.22
C ILE A 52 -2.97 7.62 -0.31
N VAL A 53 -2.10 8.05 -1.23
CA VAL A 53 -2.07 9.45 -1.69
C VAL A 53 -3.11 9.78 -2.77
N ALA A 54 -3.61 8.77 -3.49
CA ALA A 54 -4.59 8.96 -4.57
C ALA A 54 -6.06 8.86 -4.13
N HIS A 55 -6.35 9.04 -2.83
CA HIS A 55 -7.72 8.98 -2.32
C HIS A 55 -8.59 10.14 -2.84
N SER A 56 -9.79 9.79 -3.30
CA SER A 56 -10.80 10.74 -3.77
C SER A 56 -11.34 11.64 -2.65
N SER A 57 -11.42 11.10 -1.43
CA SER A 57 -11.86 11.86 -0.25
C SER A 57 -10.67 12.49 0.45
N ARG A 58 -10.46 13.79 0.22
CA ARG A 58 -9.34 14.54 0.82
C ARG A 58 -9.66 15.17 2.17
N GLN A 59 -10.91 15.11 2.64
CA GLN A 59 -11.32 15.75 3.90
C GLN A 59 -10.51 15.27 5.12
N PRO A 60 -10.30 13.97 5.34
CA PRO A 60 -9.51 13.48 6.47
C PRO A 60 -8.02 13.85 6.38
N PHE A 61 -7.51 14.11 5.16
CA PHE A 61 -6.17 14.66 4.96
C PHE A 61 -6.12 16.12 5.42
N TYR A 62 -7.05 16.95 4.95
CA TYR A 62 -7.09 18.36 5.36
C TYR A 62 -7.22 18.52 6.87
N GLU A 63 -8.10 17.77 7.52
CA GLU A 63 -8.31 17.88 8.97
C GLU A 63 -7.05 17.50 9.77
N ARG A 64 -6.39 16.40 9.39
CA ARG A 64 -5.18 15.92 10.04
C ARG A 64 -4.01 16.85 9.80
N PHE A 65 -3.72 17.20 8.56
CA PHE A 65 -2.58 18.04 8.22
C PHE A 65 -2.76 19.47 8.73
N ARG A 66 -4.00 19.98 8.79
CA ARG A 66 -4.30 21.24 9.49
C ARG A 66 -4.05 21.13 11.00
N ARG A 67 -4.43 20.02 11.65
CA ARG A 67 -4.27 19.84 13.10
C ARG A 67 -2.81 19.63 13.51
N GLU A 68 -2.09 18.76 12.81
CA GLU A 68 -0.75 18.33 13.19
C GLU A 68 0.34 19.26 12.65
N LEU A 69 0.13 19.85 11.47
CA LEU A 69 1.14 20.62 10.73
C LEU A 69 0.71 22.05 10.39
N GLN A 70 -0.50 22.47 10.80
CA GLN A 70 -1.07 23.80 10.54
C GLN A 70 -1.13 24.17 9.05
N MET A 71 -1.21 23.16 8.18
CA MET A 71 -1.27 23.36 6.73
C MET A 71 -2.66 23.81 6.28
N SER A 72 -2.68 24.65 5.25
CA SER A 72 -3.87 24.99 4.48
C SER A 72 -4.28 23.85 3.56
N LYS A 73 -5.53 23.88 3.07
CA LYS A 73 -6.04 22.88 2.11
C LYS A 73 -5.21 22.87 0.82
N ALA A 74 -4.81 24.04 0.34
CA ALA A 74 -4.01 24.18 -0.87
C ALA A 74 -2.64 23.50 -0.74
N GLU A 75 -1.95 23.71 0.39
CA GLU A 75 -0.66 23.05 0.65
C GLU A 75 -0.78 21.52 0.73
N VAL A 76 -1.89 21.03 1.30
CA VAL A 76 -2.17 19.58 1.36
C VAL A 76 -2.47 19.03 -0.04
N ASP A 77 -3.22 19.76 -0.86
CA ASP A 77 -3.51 19.36 -2.23
C ASP A 77 -2.24 19.32 -3.08
N ASP A 78 -1.40 20.35 -3.00
CA ASP A 78 -0.12 20.41 -3.72
C ASP A 78 0.81 19.25 -3.29
N MET A 79 0.86 18.96 -1.98
CA MET A 79 1.63 17.83 -1.45
C MET A 79 1.10 16.49 -1.98
N LEU A 80 -0.20 16.23 -1.90
CA LEU A 80 -0.80 14.97 -2.36
C LEU A 80 -0.64 14.79 -3.87
N ASP A 81 -0.81 15.86 -4.66
CA ASP A 81 -0.64 15.82 -6.10
C ASP A 81 0.82 15.62 -6.49
N SER A 82 1.76 16.24 -5.76
CA SER A 82 3.19 16.00 -5.95
C SER A 82 3.58 14.57 -5.62
N ALA A 83 3.11 14.06 -4.47
CA ALA A 83 3.34 12.69 -4.03
C ALA A 83 2.79 11.68 -5.05
N SER A 84 1.54 11.85 -5.49
CA SER A 84 0.89 10.97 -6.49
C SER A 84 1.65 10.91 -7.83
N ARG A 85 2.36 11.99 -8.20
CA ARG A 85 3.19 12.05 -9.41
C ARG A 85 4.59 11.45 -9.25
N ALA A 86 5.09 11.26 -8.04
CA ALA A 86 6.43 10.72 -7.78
C ALA A 86 6.58 9.32 -8.40
N GLY A 87 5.57 8.47 -8.17
CA GLY A 87 5.56 7.07 -8.61
C GLY A 87 6.67 6.23 -7.97
N LYS A 88 6.70 4.93 -8.30
CA LYS A 88 7.78 4.00 -7.93
C LYS A 88 8.04 3.84 -6.41
N HIS A 89 7.01 3.99 -5.56
CA HIS A 89 7.13 3.91 -4.10
C HIS A 89 7.85 5.11 -3.44
N ASP A 90 8.08 6.20 -4.16
CA ASP A 90 8.69 7.43 -3.62
C ASP A 90 7.64 8.46 -3.15
N GLU A 91 6.35 8.10 -3.09
CA GLU A 91 5.26 9.02 -2.76
C GLU A 91 5.43 9.65 -1.37
N PHE A 92 5.79 8.85 -0.36
CA PHE A 92 6.00 9.33 1.00
C PHE A 92 7.27 10.15 1.13
N TYR A 93 8.33 9.77 0.40
CA TYR A 93 9.58 10.50 0.36
C TYR A 93 9.38 11.90 -0.21
N GLU A 94 8.68 12.04 -1.33
CA GLU A 94 8.39 13.34 -1.93
C GLU A 94 7.47 14.19 -1.04
N ALA A 95 6.46 13.59 -0.38
CA ALA A 95 5.65 14.31 0.60
C ALA A 95 6.48 14.80 1.79
N ALA A 96 7.39 13.97 2.31
CA ALA A 96 8.24 14.31 3.46
C ALA A 96 9.26 15.39 3.13
N LYS A 97 9.84 15.33 1.94
CA LYS A 97 10.77 16.33 1.39
C LYS A 97 10.10 17.69 1.23
N LEU A 98 8.87 17.74 0.71
CA LEU A 98 8.11 18.97 0.57
C LEU A 98 7.80 19.62 1.93
N LEU A 99 7.61 18.80 2.96
CA LEU A 99 7.36 19.26 4.33
C LEU A 99 8.64 19.50 5.16
N ALA A 100 9.81 19.14 4.64
CA ALA A 100 11.08 19.11 5.38
C ALA A 100 10.97 18.36 6.73
N ARG A 101 10.26 17.22 6.73
CA ARG A 101 9.99 16.39 7.91
C ARG A 101 10.49 14.97 7.73
N ASP A 102 10.51 14.24 8.84
CA ASP A 102 10.80 12.82 8.84
C ASP A 102 9.71 12.05 8.06
N GLU A 103 10.16 11.21 7.13
CA GLU A 103 9.30 10.42 6.25
C GLU A 103 8.33 9.54 7.02
N LYS A 104 8.75 8.94 8.13
CA LYS A 104 7.88 8.05 8.92
C LYS A 104 6.75 8.83 9.58
N VAL A 105 7.00 10.07 9.98
CA VAL A 105 5.98 10.93 10.58
C VAL A 105 4.93 11.31 9.54
N VAL A 106 5.37 11.75 8.36
CA VAL A 106 4.48 12.12 7.26
C VAL A 106 3.69 10.90 6.75
N ALA A 107 4.37 9.76 6.57
CA ALA A 107 3.74 8.50 6.18
C ALA A 107 2.65 8.09 7.19
N ASN A 108 2.92 8.18 8.49
CA ASN A 108 1.91 7.85 9.52
C ASN A 108 0.67 8.74 9.43
N TYR A 109 0.83 10.03 9.13
CA TYR A 109 -0.30 10.92 8.91
C TYR A 109 -1.08 10.57 7.64
N LEU A 110 -0.38 10.34 6.53
CA LEU A 110 -0.99 9.94 5.26
C LEU A 110 -1.78 8.62 5.41
N ILE A 111 -1.18 7.60 6.03
CA ILE A 111 -1.82 6.30 6.27
C ILE A 111 -3.09 6.48 7.09
N LYS A 112 -3.04 7.20 8.22
CA LYS A 112 -4.21 7.40 9.08
C LYS A 112 -5.33 8.15 8.36
N SER A 113 -4.98 9.19 7.59
CA SER A 113 -5.96 9.94 6.81
C SER A 113 -6.57 9.10 5.68
N ALA A 114 -5.79 8.25 4.99
CA ALA A 114 -6.33 7.32 4.00
C ALA A 114 -7.31 6.32 4.63
N PHE A 115 -6.96 5.77 5.80
CA PHE A 115 -7.82 4.82 6.50
C PHE A 115 -9.16 5.43 6.93
N GLU A 116 -9.15 6.69 7.35
CA GLU A 116 -10.36 7.45 7.68
C GLU A 116 -11.16 7.86 6.43
N SER A 117 -10.50 7.96 5.27
CA SER A 117 -11.11 8.36 4.00
C SER A 117 -11.88 7.22 3.32
N ALA A 118 -11.45 5.97 3.52
CA ALA A 118 -12.10 4.78 2.97
C ALA A 118 -12.30 3.71 4.06
N PRO A 119 -13.26 3.90 4.99
CA PRO A 119 -13.46 2.99 6.12
C PRO A 119 -13.82 1.56 5.68
N GLU A 120 -14.62 1.40 4.62
CA GLU A 120 -15.00 0.07 4.11
C GLU A 120 -13.81 -0.70 3.52
N GLU A 121 -12.98 -0.04 2.70
CA GLU A 121 -11.77 -0.66 2.13
C GLU A 121 -10.75 -0.96 3.20
N SER A 122 -10.57 -0.03 4.15
CA SER A 122 -9.69 -0.21 5.30
C SER A 122 -10.10 -1.41 6.15
N GLN A 123 -11.40 -1.60 6.37
CA GLN A 123 -11.91 -2.79 7.07
C GLN A 123 -11.65 -4.08 6.30
N LYS A 124 -11.74 -4.07 4.95
CA LYS A 124 -11.38 -5.23 4.12
C LYS A 124 -9.89 -5.56 4.26
N ILE A 125 -9.01 -4.56 4.19
CA ILE A 125 -7.56 -4.73 4.38
C ILE A 125 -7.28 -5.33 5.76
N VAL A 126 -7.86 -4.75 6.81
CA VAL A 126 -7.70 -5.24 8.19
C VAL A 126 -8.24 -6.66 8.35
N GLY A 127 -9.39 -6.96 7.73
CA GLY A 127 -10.00 -8.29 7.76
C GLY A 127 -9.09 -9.35 7.12
N ILE A 128 -8.50 -9.05 5.97
CA ILE A 128 -7.54 -9.92 5.29
C ILE A 128 -6.31 -10.16 6.17
N ILE A 129 -5.72 -9.09 6.72
CA ILE A 129 -4.54 -9.19 7.59
C ILE A 129 -4.86 -10.01 8.85
N LYS A 130 -6.00 -9.76 9.50
CA LYS A 130 -6.42 -10.52 10.69
C LYS A 130 -6.68 -11.99 10.38
N SER A 131 -7.34 -12.30 9.26
CA SER A 131 -7.57 -13.68 8.82
C SER A 131 -6.28 -14.45 8.57
N PHE A 132 -5.20 -13.73 8.25
CA PHE A 132 -3.88 -14.30 8.05
C PHE A 132 -3.08 -14.46 9.35
N LEU A 133 -3.30 -13.57 10.34
CA LEU A 133 -2.56 -13.60 11.61
C LEU A 133 -3.06 -14.65 12.60
N GLY A 134 -4.31 -15.13 12.47
CA GLY A 134 -4.87 -16.21 13.30
C GLY A 134 -5.05 -15.83 14.76
#